data_AF-A0A252BTI0-F1
#
_entry.id   AF-A0A252BTI0-F1
#
_cell.length_a   1.000
_cell.length_b   1.000
_cell.length_c   1.000
_cell.angle_alpha   90.00
_cell.angle_beta   90.00
_cell.angle_gamma   90.00
#
_symmetry.space_group_name_H-M   'P 1'
#
loop_
_entity.id
_entity.type
_entity.pdbx_description
1 polymer ?
#
loop_
_entity_poly.entity_id
_entity_poly.type
_entity_poly.pdbx_seq_one_letter_code
_entity_poly.pdbx_strand_id
1 'polypeptide(L)'
;MIIRRAVMVSLLLAVAGCSADTVASKITGRECNAGYIQEGEDWCAPPERPPAPQPYCTQSWNGVDCWARPDLMPNVAREVAEGPTGLTQDQNAQRLNMSIKKAPPTNAYYP
;
A
#
# COMPACT_ATOMS: atom_id res chain seq x y z
N MET A 1 16.19 7.94 46.71
CA MET A 1 15.22 7.11 45.93
C MET A 1 14.87 7.69 44.55
N ILE A 2 14.81 9.02 44.39
CA ILE A 2 14.45 9.69 43.11
C ILE A 2 15.41 9.34 41.96
N ILE A 3 16.72 9.32 42.19
CA ILE A 3 17.74 9.01 41.17
C ILE A 3 17.58 7.59 40.62
N ARG A 4 17.32 6.59 41.49
CA ARG A 4 17.09 5.21 41.05
C ARG A 4 15.84 5.07 40.19
N ARG A 5 14.76 5.78 40.53
CA ARG A 5 13.52 5.80 39.73
C ARG A 5 13.75 6.48 38.38
N ALA A 6 14.47 7.59 38.35
CA ALA A 6 14.84 8.27 37.09
C ALA A 6 15.67 7.36 36.18
N VAL A 7 16.70 6.69 36.71
CA VAL A 7 17.52 5.74 35.95
C VAL A 7 16.68 4.58 35.40
N MET A 8 15.76 4.04 36.20
CA MET A 8 14.89 2.93 35.77
C MET A 8 13.95 3.36 34.63
N VAL A 9 13.36 4.56 34.73
CA VAL A 9 12.50 5.13 33.68
C VAL A 9 13.29 5.39 32.40
N SER A 10 14.49 5.97 32.50
CA SER A 10 15.36 6.21 31.35
C SER A 10 15.78 4.90 30.65
N LEU A 11 16.09 3.85 31.43
CA LEU A 11 16.46 2.54 30.88
C LEU A 11 15.27 1.88 30.16
N LEU A 12 14.07 1.95 30.73
CA LEU A 12 12.85 1.43 30.11
C LEU A 12 12.52 2.14 28.80
N LEU A 13 12.68 3.47 28.75
CA LEU A 13 12.47 4.24 27.51
C LEU A 13 13.52 3.91 26.45
N ALA A 14 14.78 3.70 26.84
CA ALA A 14 15.84 3.32 25.91
C ALA A 14 15.60 1.93 25.29
N VAL A 15 15.16 0.95 26.10
CA VAL A 15 14.86 -0.41 25.62
C VAL A 15 13.59 -0.43 24.77
N ALA A 16 12.56 0.33 25.14
CA ALA A 16 11.30 0.39 24.39
C ALA A 16 11.45 1.16 23.05
N GLY A 17 12.29 2.19 23.00
CA GLY A 17 12.49 3.02 21.80
C GLY A 17 13.52 2.49 20.79
N CYS A 18 14.30 1.48 21.15
CA CYS A 18 15.40 0.93 20.34
C CYS A 18 15.17 -0.53 19.93
N SER A 19 13.93 -0.95 19.68
CA SER A 19 13.70 -2.25 19.06
C SER A 19 14.34 -2.28 17.66
N ALA A 20 14.83 -3.46 17.25
CA ALA A 20 15.39 -3.65 15.91
C ALA A 20 14.39 -3.22 14.82
N ASP A 21 13.11 -3.53 15.03
CA ASP A 21 11.97 -3.14 14.19
C ASP A 21 11.85 -1.61 14.04
N THR A 22 11.91 -0.86 15.15
CA THR A 22 11.81 0.61 15.13
C THR A 22 13.00 1.25 14.44
N VAL A 23 14.21 0.73 14.70
CA VAL A 23 15.45 1.23 14.08
C VAL A 23 15.45 0.92 12.59
N ALA A 24 15.12 -0.31 12.21
CA ALA A 24 15.05 -0.72 10.81
C ALA A 24 13.97 0.04 10.05
N SER A 25 12.80 0.26 10.65
CA SER A 25 11.74 1.03 10.02
C SER A 25 12.16 2.47 9.73
N LYS A 26 12.89 3.12 10.67
CA LYS A 26 13.42 4.47 10.44
C LYS A 26 14.52 4.53 9.37
N ILE A 27 15.37 3.52 9.29
CA ILE A 27 16.48 3.47 8.31
C ILE A 27 15.95 3.14 6.91
N THR A 28 15.05 2.18 6.80
CA THR A 28 14.53 1.68 5.52
C THR A 28 13.34 2.50 5.00
N GLY A 29 12.66 3.24 5.88
CA GLY A 29 11.40 3.91 5.55
C GLY A 29 10.23 2.95 5.32
N ARG A 30 10.42 1.65 5.59
CA ARG A 30 9.42 0.58 5.47
C ARG A 30 8.90 0.23 6.85
N GLU A 31 7.73 -0.35 6.92
CA GLU A 31 7.25 -0.93 8.18
C GLU A 31 7.93 -2.31 8.33
N CYS A 32 8.60 -2.52 9.46
CA CYS A 32 9.37 -3.73 9.74
C CYS A 32 8.92 -4.28 11.08
N ASN A 33 8.57 -5.56 11.11
CA ASN A 33 7.94 -6.17 12.27
C ASN A 33 8.32 -7.66 12.34
N ALA A 34 8.82 -8.12 13.49
CA ALA A 34 9.14 -9.52 13.70
C ALA A 34 7.91 -10.47 13.58
N GLY A 35 6.69 -9.94 13.67
CA GLY A 35 5.44 -10.67 13.44
C GLY A 35 5.33 -11.24 12.03
N TYR A 36 5.82 -10.53 11.01
CA TYR A 36 5.77 -10.99 9.61
C TYR A 36 6.55 -12.28 9.37
N ILE A 37 7.65 -12.47 10.10
CA ILE A 37 8.44 -13.69 10.00
C ILE A 37 7.62 -14.90 10.46
N GLN A 38 6.71 -14.74 11.42
CA GLN A 38 5.84 -15.84 11.89
C GLN A 38 4.75 -16.18 10.86
N GLU A 39 4.36 -15.21 10.03
CA GLU A 39 3.39 -15.37 8.95
C GLU A 39 4.05 -15.93 7.67
N GLY A 40 5.37 -16.12 7.67
CA GLY A 40 6.14 -16.57 6.50
C GLY A 40 6.49 -15.46 5.51
N GLU A 41 6.27 -14.20 5.91
CA GLU A 41 6.58 -13.00 5.14
C GLU A 41 7.98 -12.47 5.46
N ASP A 42 8.50 -11.60 4.59
CA ASP A 42 9.76 -10.90 4.84
C ASP A 42 9.63 -9.97 6.07
N TRP A 43 10.73 -9.81 6.82
CA TRP A 43 10.74 -9.00 8.05
C TRP A 43 10.30 -7.53 7.86
N CYS A 44 10.53 -6.96 6.67
CA CYS A 44 10.04 -5.63 6.32
C CYS A 44 8.98 -5.73 5.24
N ALA A 45 7.85 -5.04 5.43
CA ALA A 45 6.74 -4.97 4.49
C ALA A 45 7.25 -4.52 3.11
N PRO A 46 6.80 -5.15 2.01
CA PRO A 46 7.21 -4.78 0.67
C PRO A 46 6.85 -3.32 0.36
N PRO A 47 7.56 -2.65 -0.56
CA PRO A 47 7.19 -1.30 -0.99
C PRO A 47 5.74 -1.26 -1.47
N GLU A 48 4.96 -0.27 -1.01
CA GLU A 48 3.58 -0.10 -1.45
C GLU A 48 3.55 0.16 -2.97
N ARG A 49 2.82 -0.68 -3.70
CA ARG A 49 2.69 -0.58 -5.16
C ARG A 49 1.41 0.16 -5.53
N PRO A 50 1.38 0.86 -6.67
CA PRO A 50 0.13 1.37 -7.21
C PRO A 50 -0.91 0.25 -7.36
N PRO A 51 -2.21 0.53 -7.15
CA PRO A 51 -3.26 -0.45 -7.40
C PRO A 51 -3.17 -1.01 -8.82
N ALA A 52 -3.41 -2.31 -8.98
CA ALA A 52 -3.46 -2.92 -10.31
C ALA A 52 -4.51 -2.19 -11.18
N PRO A 53 -4.23 -1.97 -12.48
CA PRO A 53 -5.22 -1.38 -13.38
C PRO A 53 -6.44 -2.29 -13.44
N GLN A 54 -7.63 -1.69 -13.38
CA GLN A 54 -8.86 -2.44 -13.56
C GLN A 54 -8.92 -2.99 -14.99
N PRO A 55 -9.41 -4.22 -15.18
CA PRO A 55 -9.51 -4.80 -16.51
C PRO A 55 -10.58 -4.09 -17.33
N TYR A 56 -10.34 -3.96 -18.63
CA TYR A 56 -11.32 -3.41 -19.55
C TYR A 56 -12.38 -4.47 -19.85
N CYS A 57 -13.60 -4.29 -19.37
CA CYS A 57 -14.67 -5.27 -19.53
C CYS A 57 -15.73 -4.81 -20.52
N THR A 58 -16.18 -5.71 -21.40
CA THR A 58 -17.17 -5.44 -22.44
C THR A 58 -18.36 -6.39 -22.35
N GLN A 59 -19.53 -5.96 -22.81
CA GLN A 59 -20.71 -6.81 -22.91
C GLN A 59 -20.60 -7.70 -24.15
N SER A 60 -20.64 -9.02 -23.95
CA SER A 60 -20.74 -10.02 -25.01
C SER A 60 -22.07 -10.76 -24.95
N TRP A 61 -22.26 -11.69 -25.90
CA TRP A 61 -23.46 -12.52 -25.98
C TRP A 61 -23.62 -13.48 -24.80
N ASN A 62 -22.50 -13.94 -24.22
CA ASN A 62 -22.51 -14.91 -23.11
C ASN A 62 -22.36 -14.25 -21.73
N GLY A 63 -22.21 -12.92 -21.66
CA GLY A 63 -22.01 -12.20 -20.41
C GLY A 63 -21.03 -11.05 -20.54
N VAL A 64 -20.24 -10.83 -19.49
CA VAL A 64 -19.19 -9.80 -19.44
C VAL A 64 -17.84 -10.45 -19.66
N ASP A 65 -17.11 -10.00 -20.68
CA ASP A 65 -15.75 -10.45 -20.97
C ASP A 65 -14.75 -9.36 -20.60
N CYS A 66 -13.75 -9.72 -19.78
CA CYS A 66 -12.72 -8.80 -19.28
C CYS A 66 -11.37 -9.05 -19.94
N TRP A 67 -10.78 -7.99 -20.46
CA TRP A 67 -9.58 -8.03 -21.29
C TRP A 67 -8.39 -7.42 -20.56
N ALA A 68 -7.28 -8.15 -20.52
CA ALA A 68 -6.01 -7.64 -19.99
C ALA A 68 -5.29 -6.70 -20.98
N ARG A 69 -5.59 -6.80 -22.28
CA ARG A 69 -4.96 -6.06 -23.37
C ARG A 69 -6.01 -5.54 -24.37
N PRO A 70 -6.82 -4.53 -23.98
CA PRO A 70 -7.86 -3.97 -24.84
C PRO A 70 -7.31 -3.30 -26.10
N ASP A 71 -6.05 -2.88 -26.09
CA ASP A 71 -5.33 -2.31 -27.22
C ASP A 71 -5.17 -3.27 -28.42
N LEU A 72 -5.23 -4.57 -28.15
CA LEU A 72 -5.16 -5.62 -29.19
C LEU A 72 -6.53 -6.00 -29.74
N MET A 73 -7.62 -5.42 -29.22
CA MET A 73 -8.97 -5.79 -29.60
C MET A 73 -9.42 -5.00 -30.84
N PRO A 74 -9.85 -5.68 -31.92
CA PRO A 74 -10.40 -4.99 -33.08
C PRO A 74 -11.73 -4.32 -32.71
N ASN A 75 -11.90 -3.05 -33.06
CA ASN A 75 -13.09 -2.25 -32.80
C ASN A 75 -13.50 -2.26 -31.31
N VAL A 76 -12.65 -1.69 -30.46
CA VAL A 76 -12.83 -1.61 -29.00
C VAL A 76 -14.29 -1.33 -28.63
N ALA A 77 -15.01 -2.39 -28.26
CA ALA A 77 -16.42 -2.31 -27.89
C ALA A 77 -16.55 -1.58 -26.56
N ARG A 78 -17.63 -0.82 -26.35
CA ARG A 78 -17.81 0.02 -25.16
C ARG A 78 -17.64 -0.75 -23.85
N GLU A 79 -16.95 -0.14 -22.89
CA GLU A 79 -16.78 -0.67 -21.54
C GLU A 79 -18.10 -0.75 -20.79
N VAL A 80 -18.30 -1.82 -20.01
CA VAL A 80 -19.48 -1.98 -19.13
C VAL A 80 -19.27 -1.39 -17.73
N ALA A 81 -18.05 -1.02 -17.38
CA ALA A 81 -17.78 -0.43 -16.07
C ALA A 81 -18.50 0.90 -15.92
N GLU A 82 -19.32 1.02 -14.88
CA GLU A 82 -20.03 2.24 -14.53
C GLU A 82 -19.33 2.88 -13.33
N GLY A 83 -18.26 3.64 -13.61
CA GLY A 83 -17.52 4.37 -12.58
C GLY A 83 -16.05 4.63 -12.92
N PRO A 84 -15.32 5.33 -12.04
CA PRO A 84 -13.89 5.51 -12.18
C PRO A 84 -13.15 4.18 -12.05
N THR A 85 -12.23 3.92 -12.99
CA THR A 85 -11.42 2.69 -13.05
C THR A 85 -10.15 2.77 -12.20
N GLY A 86 -9.98 3.85 -11.43
CA GLY A 86 -8.83 4.05 -10.56
C GLY A 86 -9.14 5.00 -9.40
N LEU A 87 -8.26 4.99 -8.40
CA LEU A 87 -8.33 5.89 -7.25
C LEU A 87 -7.65 7.22 -7.59
N THR A 88 -8.26 8.34 -7.21
CA THR A 88 -7.54 9.62 -7.19
C THR A 88 -6.39 9.55 -6.19
N GLN A 89 -5.42 10.46 -6.31
CA GLN A 89 -4.29 10.52 -5.38
C GLN A 89 -4.76 10.64 -3.91
N ASP A 90 -5.81 11.43 -3.66
CA ASP A 90 -6.38 11.63 -2.32
C ASP A 90 -7.06 10.35 -1.79
N GLN A 91 -7.81 9.65 -2.65
CA GLN A 91 -8.44 8.38 -2.29
C GLN A 91 -7.41 7.31 -1.97
N ASN A 92 -6.29 7.27 -2.70
CA ASN A 92 -5.20 6.34 -2.40
C ASN A 92 -4.46 6.71 -1.11
N ALA A 93 -4.25 8.00 -0.85
CA ALA A 93 -3.68 8.47 0.41
C ALA A 93 -4.54 8.06 1.61
N GLN A 94 -5.87 8.17 1.49
CA GLN A 94 -6.82 7.69 2.50
C GLN A 94 -6.80 6.17 2.66
N ARG A 95 -6.80 5.39 1.57
CA ARG A 95 -6.66 3.92 1.60
C ARG A 95 -5.43 3.47 2.40
N LEU A 96 -4.34 4.20 2.24
CA LEU A 96 -3.04 3.89 2.84
C LEU A 96 -2.82 4.52 4.21
N ASN A 97 -3.74 5.36 4.68
CA ASN A 97 -3.55 6.19 5.87
C ASN A 97 -2.22 6.99 5.82
N MET A 98 -1.90 7.53 4.64
CA MET A 98 -0.69 8.31 4.37
C MET A 98 -1.04 9.74 3.97
N SER A 99 -0.07 10.66 4.09
CA SER A 99 -0.24 11.97 3.47
C SER A 99 -0.14 11.86 1.94
N ILE A 100 -0.84 12.72 1.22
CA ILE A 100 -0.88 12.76 -0.27
C ILE A 100 0.53 12.77 -0.88
N LYS A 101 1.48 13.48 -0.24
CA LYS A 101 2.88 13.59 -0.69
C LYS A 101 3.71 12.33 -0.49
N LYS A 102 3.29 11.43 0.41
CA LYS A 102 3.99 10.17 0.74
C LYS A 102 3.33 8.96 0.08
N ALA A 103 2.04 9.06 -0.25
CA ALA A 103 1.35 8.01 -0.97
C ALA A 103 1.98 7.81 -2.37
N PRO A 104 2.22 6.57 -2.80
CA PRO A 104 2.67 6.30 -4.15
C PRO A 104 1.65 6.83 -5.18
N PRO A 105 2.10 7.20 -6.39
CA PRO A 105 1.22 7.66 -7.44
C PRO A 105 0.22 6.57 -7.81
N THR A 106 -1.02 6.98 -8.11
CA THR A 106 -2.03 6.04 -8.60
C THR A 106 -1.92 5.85 -10.09
N ASN A 107 -2.37 4.70 -10.58
CA ASN A 107 -2.55 4.43 -12.01
C ASN A 107 -3.81 5.10 -12.57
N ALA A 108 -4.45 6.03 -11.84
CA ALA A 108 -5.65 6.67 -12.31
C ALA A 108 -5.34 7.52 -13.55
N TYR A 109 -6.09 7.23 -14.60
CA TYR A 109 -6.12 7.96 -15.86
C TYR A 109 -6.31 9.46 -15.59
N TYR A 110 -5.32 10.27 -15.95
CA TYR A 110 -5.53 11.71 -16.11
C TYR A 110 -6.33 11.90 -17.40
N PRO A 111 -7.52 12.52 -17.36
CA PRO A 111 -8.29 12.82 -18.56
C PRO A 111 -7.54 13.72 -19.53
#